data_AF-A0A3D5K3P5-F1
#
_entry.id   AF-A0A3D5K3P5-F1
#
_cell.length_a   1.000
_cell.length_b   1.000
_cell.length_c   1.000
_cell.angle_alpha   90.00
_cell.angle_beta   90.00
_cell.angle_gamma   90.00
#
_symmetry.space_group_name_H-M   'P 1'
#
loop_
_entity.id
_entity.type
_entity.pdbx_description
1 polymer ?
#
loop_
_entity_poly.entity_id
_entity_poly.type
_entity_poly.pdbx_seq_one_letter_code
_entity_poly.pdbx_strand_id
1 'polypeptide(L)'
;MEHDLSVAAVDPQGDAGPMDNVRCLMTDDPAPDAEALASRPGVLAVDLVDQGRLHLLGARSMPVTEPIWTALIWITGEAHFLAPEHLLGVLEVDRHRVWGASLGERGDAALSPDALLMVSLVARRSDLSADSFVEHYRSHAEVARTHHGFGAYRQNVVRKHVALQNAAGCDAISEILVATEEDWRNNFYTTPSSAEIVGRDVAQFLDRAGTSSTLVRRFPGTA
;
A
#
# COMPACT_ATOMS: atom_id res chain seq x y z
N MET A 1 -5.81 -10.54 -40.13
CA MET A 1 -6.65 -9.70 -39.24
C MET A 1 -6.09 -9.92 -37.85
N GLU A 2 -5.02 -9.21 -37.55
CA GLU A 2 -4.26 -9.38 -36.32
C GLU A 2 -4.84 -8.42 -35.27
N HIS A 3 -5.12 -8.93 -34.08
CA HIS A 3 -5.60 -8.11 -32.98
C HIS A 3 -4.41 -7.42 -32.33
N ASP A 4 -4.30 -6.11 -32.55
CA ASP A 4 -3.34 -5.25 -31.88
C ASP A 4 -3.71 -5.10 -30.40
N LEU A 5 -3.13 -5.96 -29.56
CA LEU A 5 -3.18 -5.87 -28.10
C LEU A 5 -2.11 -4.89 -27.61
N SER A 6 -2.26 -3.62 -27.98
CA SER A 6 -1.48 -2.55 -27.33
C SER A 6 -1.90 -2.45 -25.87
N VAL A 7 -1.09 -3.01 -24.99
CA VAL A 7 -1.17 -2.72 -23.55
C VAL A 7 -0.98 -1.21 -23.41
N ALA A 8 -2.03 -0.52 -22.97
CA ALA A 8 -1.97 0.91 -22.76
C ALA A 8 -0.84 1.23 -21.77
N ALA A 9 0.19 1.93 -22.23
CA ALA A 9 1.27 2.38 -21.38
C ALA A 9 0.67 3.22 -20.24
N VAL A 10 0.84 2.77 -19.00
CA VAL A 10 0.39 3.51 -17.82
C VAL A 10 1.15 4.83 -17.80
N ASP A 11 0.43 5.93 -17.99
CA ASP A 11 1.03 7.27 -17.98
C ASP A 11 1.62 7.56 -16.58
N PRO A 12 2.96 7.69 -16.45
CA PRO A 12 3.59 7.97 -15.18
C PRO A 12 3.43 9.45 -14.75
N GLN A 13 2.82 10.29 -15.60
CA GLN A 13 2.66 11.74 -15.39
C GLN A 13 1.30 12.13 -14.78
N GLY A 14 0.50 11.17 -14.31
CA GLY A 14 -0.72 11.46 -13.57
C GLY A 14 -0.43 12.31 -12.32
N ASP A 15 -0.96 13.54 -12.30
CA ASP A 15 -0.85 14.51 -11.20
C ASP A 15 -1.32 13.94 -9.86
N ALA A 16 -0.82 14.53 -8.77
CA ALA A 16 -1.21 14.16 -7.42
C ALA A 16 -2.72 14.37 -7.19
N GLY A 17 -3.37 13.34 -6.67
CA GLY A 17 -4.83 13.34 -6.46
C GLY A 17 -5.27 14.14 -5.21
N PRO A 18 -6.58 14.44 -5.08
CA PRO A 18 -7.12 15.00 -3.85
C PRO A 18 -6.82 14.09 -2.64
N MET A 19 -6.83 14.69 -1.45
CA MET A 19 -6.73 13.91 -0.21
C MET A 19 -8.10 13.44 0.23
N ASP A 20 -8.25 12.13 0.39
CA ASP A 20 -9.50 11.49 0.77
C ASP A 20 -9.37 10.86 2.17
N ASN A 21 -10.28 11.23 3.07
CA ASN A 21 -10.35 10.67 4.41
C ASN A 21 -11.13 9.36 4.37
N VAL A 22 -10.48 8.25 4.69
CA VAL A 22 -11.09 6.92 4.71
C VAL A 22 -10.77 6.19 6.01
N ARG A 23 -11.31 4.98 6.17
CA ARG A 23 -10.83 4.06 7.20
C ARG A 23 -10.30 2.77 6.59
N CYS A 24 -9.24 2.25 7.20
CA CYS A 24 -8.67 0.95 6.91
C CYS A 24 -9.00 0.02 8.09
N LEU A 25 -9.79 -1.03 7.83
CA LEU A 25 -10.03 -2.10 8.80
C LEU A 25 -8.95 -3.17 8.62
N MET A 26 -8.24 -3.52 9.68
CA MET A 26 -7.22 -4.56 9.67
C MET A 26 -7.75 -5.81 10.36
N THR A 27 -7.73 -6.96 9.67
CA THR A 27 -8.31 -8.22 10.14
C THR A 27 -7.32 -9.38 10.10
N ASP A 28 -7.41 -10.28 11.07
CA ASP A 28 -6.69 -11.56 11.20
C ASP A 28 -7.59 -12.78 10.93
N ASP A 29 -8.78 -12.59 10.35
CA ASP A 29 -9.58 -13.69 9.81
C ASP A 29 -8.68 -14.56 8.91
N PRO A 30 -8.57 -15.89 9.15
CA PRO A 30 -7.67 -16.74 8.37
C PRO A 30 -8.16 -17.01 6.94
N ALA A 31 -9.43 -16.72 6.62
CA ALA A 31 -10.01 -16.96 5.30
C ALA A 31 -11.12 -15.94 4.94
N PRO A 32 -10.82 -14.63 4.90
CA PRO A 32 -11.82 -13.61 4.62
C PRO A 32 -12.27 -13.71 3.15
N ASP A 33 -13.57 -13.75 2.92
CA ASP A 33 -14.15 -13.71 1.57
C ASP A 33 -13.99 -12.31 0.97
N ALA A 34 -12.85 -12.08 0.32
CA ALA A 34 -12.47 -10.79 -0.21
C ALA A 34 -13.43 -10.27 -1.30
N GLU A 35 -14.07 -11.16 -2.07
CA GLU A 35 -15.06 -10.78 -3.10
C GLU A 35 -16.39 -10.36 -2.46
N ALA A 36 -16.89 -11.11 -1.47
CA ALA A 36 -18.07 -10.72 -0.71
C ALA A 36 -17.85 -9.45 0.10
N LEU A 37 -16.64 -9.25 0.65
CA LEU A 37 -16.25 -8.02 1.36
C LEU A 37 -16.17 -6.82 0.41
N ALA A 38 -15.53 -6.96 -0.77
CA ALA A 38 -15.47 -5.91 -1.79
C ALA A 38 -16.85 -5.53 -2.36
N SER A 39 -17.78 -6.49 -2.35
CA SER A 39 -19.19 -6.29 -2.77
C SER A 39 -20.06 -5.59 -1.71
N ARG A 40 -19.51 -5.12 -0.59
CA ARG A 40 -20.28 -4.39 0.44
C ARG A 40 -20.35 -2.89 0.12
N PRO A 41 -21.52 -2.24 0.36
CA PRO A 41 -21.65 -0.79 0.19
C PRO A 41 -20.59 -0.01 0.98
N GLY A 42 -20.00 1.00 0.35
CA GLY A 42 -18.98 1.87 0.94
C GLY A 42 -17.55 1.32 0.93
N VAL A 43 -17.33 0.04 0.57
CA VAL A 43 -15.97 -0.53 0.40
C VAL A 43 -15.34 -0.02 -0.89
N LEU A 44 -14.12 0.49 -0.78
CA LEU A 44 -13.29 0.96 -1.89
C LEU A 44 -12.43 -0.16 -2.48
N ALA A 45 -11.81 -0.95 -1.61
CA ALA A 45 -10.96 -2.09 -1.96
C ALA A 45 -10.76 -3.03 -0.77
N VAL A 46 -10.47 -4.30 -1.05
CA VAL A 46 -9.94 -5.27 -0.09
C VAL A 46 -8.56 -5.72 -0.56
N ASP A 47 -7.55 -5.55 0.29
CA ASP A 47 -6.19 -6.04 0.06
C ASP A 47 -5.95 -7.29 0.88
N LEU A 48 -5.91 -8.45 0.21
CA LEU A 48 -5.63 -9.75 0.83
C LEU A 48 -4.14 -10.08 0.69
N VAL A 49 -3.47 -10.56 1.74
CA VAL A 49 -2.05 -10.97 1.65
C VAL A 49 -1.83 -12.01 0.53
N ASP A 50 -0.92 -11.73 -0.40
CA ASP A 50 -0.66 -12.59 -1.56
C ASP A 50 0.36 -13.67 -1.22
N GLN A 51 -0.11 -14.67 -0.45
CA GLN A 51 0.67 -15.79 0.08
C GLN A 51 1.57 -16.47 -0.97
N GLY A 52 1.08 -16.64 -2.21
CA GLY A 52 1.84 -17.25 -3.30
C GLY A 52 3.06 -16.45 -3.74
N ARG A 53 3.06 -15.12 -3.50
CA ARG A 53 4.07 -14.18 -3.96
C ARG A 53 4.98 -13.63 -2.86
N LEU A 54 4.76 -13.93 -1.58
CA LEU A 54 5.62 -13.45 -0.48
C LEU A 54 7.11 -13.78 -0.66
N HIS A 55 7.43 -14.87 -1.35
CA HIS A 55 8.80 -15.25 -1.69
C HIS A 55 9.57 -14.17 -2.50
N LEU A 56 8.87 -13.27 -3.19
CA LEU A 56 9.44 -12.13 -3.93
C LEU A 56 10.09 -11.09 -3.02
N LEU A 57 9.61 -10.94 -1.78
CA LEU A 57 10.13 -9.97 -0.78
C LEU A 57 11.61 -10.21 -0.48
N GLY A 58 12.05 -11.48 -0.50
CA GLY A 58 13.45 -11.87 -0.30
C GLY A 58 14.39 -11.29 -1.36
N ALA A 59 13.93 -11.03 -2.58
CA ALA A 59 14.73 -10.38 -3.62
C ALA A 59 15.09 -8.91 -3.28
N ARG A 60 14.35 -8.28 -2.36
CA ARG A 60 14.56 -6.91 -1.86
C ARG A 60 15.06 -6.89 -0.40
N SER A 61 15.55 -8.03 0.11
CA SER A 61 16.01 -8.20 1.51
C SER A 61 14.94 -7.88 2.56
N MET A 62 13.66 -7.98 2.20
CA MET A 62 12.53 -7.84 3.12
C MET A 62 12.18 -9.21 3.73
N PRO A 63 11.58 -9.26 4.94
CA PRO A 63 11.05 -10.50 5.49
C PRO A 63 10.03 -11.15 4.54
N VAL A 64 10.14 -12.47 4.35
CA VAL A 64 9.18 -13.27 3.56
C VAL A 64 8.06 -13.87 4.43
N THR A 65 8.02 -13.51 5.71
CA THR A 65 7.04 -14.00 6.69
C THR A 65 5.69 -13.31 6.51
N GLU A 66 4.63 -14.05 6.76
CA GLU A 66 3.27 -13.50 6.83
C GLU A 66 3.18 -12.39 7.89
N PRO A 67 2.50 -11.27 7.60
CA PRO A 67 2.19 -10.26 8.61
C PRO A 67 1.14 -10.78 9.59
N ILE A 68 0.94 -10.07 10.71
CA ILE A 68 -0.06 -10.42 11.73
C ILE A 68 -1.53 -10.26 11.27
N TRP A 69 -1.75 -9.75 10.07
CA TRP A 69 -3.06 -9.44 9.49
C TRP A 69 -3.21 -10.16 8.15
N THR A 70 -4.41 -10.66 7.85
CA THR A 70 -4.71 -11.36 6.60
C THR A 70 -5.22 -10.42 5.52
N ALA A 71 -5.97 -9.37 5.91
CA ALA A 71 -6.47 -8.38 4.97
C ALA A 71 -6.56 -6.95 5.54
N LEU A 72 -6.46 -5.98 4.63
CA LEU A 72 -6.81 -4.57 4.85
C LEU A 72 -8.05 -4.22 4.03
N ILE A 73 -9.06 -3.63 4.67
CA ILE A 73 -10.34 -3.28 4.03
C ILE A 73 -10.50 -1.76 4.05
N TRP A 74 -10.48 -1.15 2.87
CA TRP A 74 -10.59 0.30 2.70
C TRP A 74 -12.06 0.69 2.55
N ILE A 75 -12.57 1.53 3.46
CA ILE A 75 -13.99 1.92 3.50
C ILE A 75 -14.19 3.42 3.60
N THR A 76 -15.30 3.89 3.04
CA THR A 76 -15.86 5.23 3.27
C THR A 76 -16.98 5.17 4.33
N GLY A 77 -17.21 6.27 5.03
CA GLY A 77 -18.25 6.39 6.06
C GLY A 77 -17.90 5.79 7.44
N GLU A 78 -18.84 5.89 8.37
CA GLU A 78 -18.65 5.72 9.83
C GLU A 78 -18.94 4.31 10.39
N ALA A 79 -19.69 3.46 9.68
CA ALA A 79 -19.94 2.08 10.14
C ALA A 79 -18.87 1.11 9.61
N HIS A 80 -18.23 0.34 10.51
CA HIS A 80 -17.55 -0.90 10.11
C HIS A 80 -18.51 -2.09 10.28
N PHE A 81 -18.27 -3.16 9.53
CA PHE A 81 -19.14 -4.34 9.48
C PHE A 81 -18.45 -5.65 9.87
N LEU A 82 -17.15 -5.60 10.18
CA LEU A 82 -16.45 -6.73 10.78
C LEU A 82 -16.89 -6.93 12.23
N ALA A 83 -16.97 -8.19 12.64
CA ALA A 83 -17.18 -8.58 14.03
C ALA A 83 -15.94 -8.22 14.87
N PRO A 84 -16.08 -7.70 16.12
CA PRO A 84 -14.94 -7.23 16.92
C PRO A 84 -13.85 -8.28 17.16
N GLU A 85 -14.20 -9.57 17.20
CA GLU A 85 -13.30 -10.71 17.40
C GLU A 85 -12.36 -11.00 16.23
N HIS A 86 -12.62 -10.44 15.04
CA HIS A 86 -11.78 -10.55 13.84
C HIS A 86 -11.18 -9.20 13.42
N LEU A 87 -11.27 -8.18 14.29
CA LEU A 87 -10.84 -6.82 13.99
C LEU A 87 -9.65 -6.47 14.87
N LEU A 88 -8.44 -6.54 14.30
CA LEU A 88 -7.22 -6.10 14.99
C LEU A 88 -7.28 -4.59 15.29
N GLY A 89 -7.75 -3.80 14.32
CA GLY A 89 -7.99 -2.38 14.55
C GLY A 89 -8.55 -1.65 13.34
N VAL A 90 -8.93 -0.41 13.58
CA VAL A 90 -9.37 0.54 12.56
C VAL A 90 -8.41 1.73 12.56
N LEU A 91 -7.91 2.07 11.39
CA LEU A 91 -7.08 3.25 11.16
C LEU A 91 -7.92 4.29 10.44
N GLU A 92 -7.96 5.52 10.94
CA GLU A 92 -8.45 6.71 10.23
C GLU A 92 -7.28 7.28 9.42
N VAL A 93 -7.47 7.43 8.11
CA VAL A 93 -6.36 7.57 7.16
C VAL A 93 -6.63 8.67 6.14
N ASP A 94 -5.70 9.63 6.05
CA ASP A 94 -5.65 10.67 5.02
C ASP A 94 -4.90 10.12 3.81
N ARG A 95 -5.62 9.58 2.81
CA ARG A 95 -5.03 9.00 1.60
C ARG A 95 -4.59 10.09 0.63
N HIS A 96 -3.39 9.94 0.06
CA HIS A 96 -2.86 10.88 -0.94
C HIS A 96 -2.15 10.13 -2.07
N ARG A 97 -2.74 10.18 -3.26
CA ARG A 97 -2.17 9.62 -4.50
C ARG A 97 -1.02 10.52 -4.95
N VAL A 98 0.20 9.98 -5.02
CA VAL A 98 1.42 10.73 -5.35
C VAL A 98 1.68 10.71 -6.86
N TRP A 99 1.56 9.54 -7.51
CA TRP A 99 1.49 9.39 -8.96
C TRP A 99 0.82 8.07 -9.36
N GLY A 100 0.52 7.95 -10.66
CA GLY A 100 -0.10 6.78 -11.27
C GLY A 100 -1.62 6.89 -11.35
N ALA A 101 -2.18 6.51 -12.50
CA ALA A 101 -3.59 6.77 -12.83
C ALA A 101 -4.61 5.93 -12.03
N SER A 102 -4.20 4.77 -11.51
CA SER A 102 -5.06 3.81 -10.84
C SER A 102 -4.25 2.98 -9.84
N LEU A 103 -4.89 2.58 -8.73
CA LEU A 103 -4.43 1.48 -7.89
C LEU A 103 -5.50 0.39 -7.79
N GLY A 104 -6.40 0.29 -8.78
CA GLY A 104 -7.40 -0.77 -8.90
C GLY A 104 -8.43 -0.82 -7.77
N GLU A 105 -8.88 0.34 -7.29
CA GLU A 105 -10.02 0.44 -6.37
C GLU A 105 -11.35 0.62 -7.11
N ARG A 106 -12.44 0.76 -6.37
CA ARG A 106 -13.76 1.09 -6.90
C ARG A 106 -13.71 2.25 -7.91
N GLY A 107 -14.11 1.97 -9.15
CA GLY A 107 -14.16 2.95 -10.23
C GLY A 107 -12.87 3.11 -11.04
N ASP A 108 -11.74 2.55 -10.57
CA ASP A 108 -10.52 2.43 -11.36
C ASP A 108 -10.64 1.25 -12.36
N ALA A 109 -9.78 1.23 -13.38
CA ALA A 109 -9.50 0.02 -14.15
C ALA A 109 -8.82 -1.04 -13.25
N ALA A 110 -9.21 -2.30 -13.41
CA ALA A 110 -8.60 -3.43 -12.69
C ALA A 110 -7.09 -3.52 -12.96
N LEU A 111 -6.33 -3.92 -11.94
CA LEU A 111 -4.88 -4.17 -12.09
C LEU A 111 -4.63 -5.37 -13.00
N SER A 112 -3.49 -5.37 -13.70
CA SER A 112 -3.01 -6.56 -14.39
C SER A 112 -2.80 -7.71 -13.39
N PRO A 113 -3.14 -8.96 -13.72
CA PRO A 113 -2.83 -10.13 -12.88
C PRO A 113 -1.33 -10.29 -12.56
N ASP A 114 -0.47 -9.78 -13.44
CA ASP A 114 0.99 -9.81 -13.30
C ASP A 114 1.54 -8.68 -12.41
N ALA A 115 0.73 -7.65 -12.13
CA ALA A 115 1.14 -6.53 -11.30
C ALA A 115 1.26 -6.92 -9.83
N LEU A 116 2.20 -6.28 -9.15
CA LEU A 116 2.49 -6.48 -7.74
C LEU A 116 2.12 -5.22 -6.97
N LEU A 117 1.18 -5.34 -6.04
CA LEU A 117 0.88 -4.31 -5.07
C LEU A 117 1.59 -4.63 -3.76
N MET A 118 2.58 -3.81 -3.40
CA MET A 118 3.20 -3.84 -2.08
C MET A 118 2.50 -2.85 -1.16
N VAL A 119 2.21 -3.29 0.06
CA VAL A 119 1.76 -2.42 1.16
C VAL A 119 2.84 -2.40 2.24
N SER A 120 3.22 -1.20 2.67
CA SER A 120 4.12 -1.00 3.82
C SER A 120 3.37 -0.31 4.95
N LEU A 121 3.31 -0.95 6.13
CA LEU A 121 2.91 -0.28 7.36
C LEU A 121 4.15 0.42 7.92
N VAL A 122 4.21 1.73 7.77
CA VAL A 122 5.37 2.57 8.08
C VAL A 122 5.33 3.02 9.53
N ALA A 123 6.39 2.70 10.26
CA ALA A 123 6.64 3.20 11.60
C ALA A 123 7.52 4.45 11.55
N ARG A 124 7.15 5.45 12.33
CA ARG A 124 7.92 6.68 12.51
C ARG A 124 9.08 6.47 13.48
N ARG A 125 10.23 7.10 13.19
CA ARG A 125 11.33 7.20 14.16
C ARG A 125 10.87 7.86 15.47
N SER A 126 11.24 7.25 16.59
CA SER A 126 10.81 7.68 17.93
C SER A 126 11.31 9.06 18.37
N ASP A 127 12.35 9.59 17.73
CA ASP A 127 12.93 10.90 18.01
C ASP A 127 12.31 12.06 17.20
N LEU A 128 11.47 11.77 16.20
CA LEU A 128 10.73 12.80 15.47
C LEU A 128 9.45 13.23 16.19
N SER A 129 8.86 14.35 15.75
CA SER A 129 7.44 14.65 15.97
C SER A 129 6.56 13.97 14.91
N ALA A 130 5.24 13.92 15.11
CA ALA A 130 4.32 13.43 14.08
C ALA A 130 4.34 14.33 12.84
N ASP A 131 4.34 15.66 13.02
CA ASP A 131 4.33 16.63 11.92
C ASP A 131 5.63 16.56 11.10
N SER A 132 6.79 16.48 11.76
CA SER A 132 8.09 16.33 11.10
C SER A 132 8.20 15.02 10.31
N PHE A 133 7.60 13.94 10.81
CA PHE A 133 7.51 12.69 10.06
C PHE A 133 6.62 12.82 8.84
N VAL A 134 5.45 13.46 8.96
CA VAL A 134 4.58 13.71 7.80
C VAL A 134 5.31 14.57 6.76
N GLU A 135 6.03 15.61 7.17
CA GLU A 135 6.85 16.44 6.28
C GLU A 135 7.90 15.62 5.52
N HIS A 136 8.74 14.85 6.22
CA HIS A 136 9.74 13.99 5.59
C HIS A 136 9.10 12.88 4.72
N TYR A 137 8.04 12.23 5.19
CA TYR A 137 7.34 11.19 4.45
C TYR A 137 6.72 11.74 3.16
N ARG A 138 6.12 12.94 3.20
CA ARG A 138 5.64 13.62 1.98
C ARG A 138 6.78 14.00 1.04
N SER A 139 7.89 14.52 1.57
CA SER A 139 9.09 14.88 0.79
C SER A 139 9.73 13.68 0.07
N HIS A 140 9.66 12.49 0.67
CA HIS A 140 10.11 11.23 0.04
C HIS A 140 9.50 10.98 -1.35
N ALA A 141 8.34 11.56 -1.67
CA ALA A 141 7.72 11.48 -2.99
C ALA A 141 8.66 11.85 -4.16
N GLU A 142 9.52 12.86 -4.00
CA GLU A 142 10.45 13.30 -5.05
C GLU A 142 11.60 12.31 -5.24
N VAL A 143 12.16 11.83 -4.12
CA VAL A 143 13.20 10.80 -4.10
C VAL A 143 12.66 9.51 -4.71
N ALA A 144 11.49 9.06 -4.27
CA ALA A 144 10.85 7.85 -4.76
C ALA A 144 10.57 7.91 -6.27
N ARG A 145 9.99 9.02 -6.76
CA ARG A 145 9.71 9.22 -8.20
C ARG A 145 10.98 9.20 -9.06
N THR A 146 12.11 9.63 -8.51
CA THR A 146 13.41 9.66 -9.21
C THR A 146 14.11 8.28 -9.19
N HIS A 147 13.98 7.56 -8.06
CA HIS A 147 14.83 6.42 -7.76
C HIS A 147 14.15 5.05 -7.88
N HIS A 148 12.81 4.98 -8.00
CA HIS A 148 12.05 3.74 -8.14
C HIS A 148 11.33 3.60 -9.49
N GLY A 149 11.23 2.35 -9.97
CA GLY A 149 10.42 1.98 -11.14
C GLY A 149 8.96 1.66 -10.80
N PHE A 150 8.31 2.43 -9.91
CA PHE A 150 6.92 2.17 -9.54
C PHE A 150 5.95 2.73 -10.58
N GLY A 151 4.99 1.92 -11.03
CA GLY A 151 3.92 2.35 -11.93
C GLY A 151 2.89 3.27 -11.24
N ALA A 152 2.71 3.13 -9.93
CA ALA A 152 1.92 4.04 -9.11
C ALA A 152 2.42 4.04 -7.66
N TYR A 153 2.26 5.18 -6.99
CA TYR A 153 2.61 5.34 -5.58
C TYR A 153 1.59 6.19 -4.85
N ARG A 154 1.20 5.73 -3.66
CA ARG A 154 0.30 6.43 -2.76
C ARG A 154 0.86 6.40 -1.35
N GLN A 155 0.71 7.53 -0.67
CA GLN A 155 1.19 7.76 0.68
C GLN A 155 0.00 8.12 1.57
N ASN A 156 -0.28 7.30 2.56
CA ASN A 156 -1.45 7.46 3.40
C ASN A 156 -1.02 7.76 4.83
N VAL A 157 -1.45 8.88 5.41
CA VAL A 157 -1.07 9.24 6.78
C VAL A 157 -2.13 8.72 7.74
N VAL A 158 -1.73 7.97 8.77
CA VAL A 158 -2.64 7.54 9.83
C VAL A 158 -2.84 8.73 10.78
N ARG A 159 -4.10 9.13 10.97
CA ARG A 159 -4.46 10.24 11.86
C ARG A 159 -4.89 9.77 13.24
N LYS A 160 -5.49 8.58 13.32
CA LYS A 160 -6.02 8.02 14.56
C LYS A 160 -6.14 6.50 14.48
N HIS A 161 -5.79 5.85 15.58
CA HIS A 161 -6.02 4.43 15.81
C HIS A 161 -7.28 4.27 16.65
N VAL A 162 -8.28 3.57 16.12
CA VAL A 162 -9.43 3.07 16.87
C VAL A 162 -9.17 1.58 17.09
N ALA A 163 -8.49 1.28 18.19
CA ALA A 163 -7.90 -0.03 18.45
C ALA A 163 -8.91 -1.04 19.01
N LEU A 164 -8.67 -2.32 18.72
CA LEU A 164 -9.16 -3.44 19.53
C LEU A 164 -7.99 -4.29 20.05
N GLN A 165 -6.97 -4.62 19.24
CA GLN A 165 -5.74 -5.29 19.70
C GLN A 165 -4.47 -4.90 18.91
N ASN A 166 -3.35 -4.67 19.61
CA ASN A 166 -1.96 -4.71 19.14
C ASN A 166 -1.54 -4.01 17.82
N ALA A 167 -2.35 -3.15 17.21
CA ALA A 167 -2.00 -2.34 16.05
C ALA A 167 -1.05 -1.15 16.38
N ALA A 168 0.04 -1.44 17.08
CA ALA A 168 1.02 -0.45 17.54
C ALA A 168 1.97 -0.01 16.41
N GLY A 169 2.26 1.30 16.34
CA GLY A 169 3.41 1.82 15.60
C GLY A 169 3.26 1.99 14.08
N CYS A 170 2.03 2.11 13.54
CA CYS A 170 1.81 2.47 12.15
C CYS A 170 1.38 3.94 12.02
N ASP A 171 2.32 4.82 11.70
CA ASP A 171 2.08 6.27 11.49
C ASP A 171 1.67 6.57 10.03
N ALA A 172 1.99 5.69 9.08
CA ALA A 172 1.58 5.79 7.68
C ALA A 172 1.45 4.43 6.98
N ILE A 173 0.77 4.41 5.84
CA ILE A 173 0.64 3.25 4.94
C ILE A 173 1.08 3.67 3.54
N SER A 174 2.13 3.04 3.01
CA SER A 174 2.52 3.18 1.60
C SER A 174 1.84 2.10 0.76
N GLU A 175 1.23 2.47 -0.37
CA GLU A 175 0.80 1.54 -1.43
C GLU A 175 1.68 1.76 -2.66
N ILE A 176 2.33 0.70 -3.14
CA ILE A 176 3.34 0.74 -4.22
C ILE A 176 2.96 -0.29 -5.28
N LEU A 177 2.71 0.16 -6.52
CA LEU A 177 2.43 -0.72 -7.64
C LEU A 177 3.67 -0.90 -8.51
N VAL A 178 4.05 -2.14 -8.78
CA VAL A 178 5.07 -2.53 -9.75
C VAL A 178 4.41 -3.35 -10.85
N ALA A 179 4.75 -3.08 -12.12
CA ALA A 179 3.98 -3.59 -13.26
C ALA A 179 4.07 -5.11 -13.45
N THR A 180 5.22 -5.73 -13.13
CA THR A 180 5.45 -7.18 -13.26
C THR A 180 6.39 -7.72 -12.17
N GLU A 181 6.46 -9.06 -12.03
CA GLU A 181 7.52 -9.72 -11.26
C GLU A 181 8.93 -9.49 -11.80
N GLU A 182 9.08 -9.27 -13.12
CA GLU A 182 10.37 -8.95 -13.72
C GLU A 182 10.83 -7.55 -13.28
N ASP A 183 9.95 -6.56 -13.34
CA ASP A 183 10.22 -5.21 -12.87
C ASP A 183 10.56 -5.19 -11.38
N TRP A 184 9.89 -5.99 -10.57
CA TRP A 184 10.21 -6.11 -9.14
C TRP A 184 11.63 -6.62 -8.89
N ARG A 185 12.11 -7.58 -9.68
CA ARG A 185 13.46 -8.14 -9.55
C ARG A 185 14.51 -7.19 -10.12
N ASN A 186 14.26 -6.62 -11.29
CA ASN A 186 15.27 -5.96 -12.12
C ASN A 186 15.16 -4.42 -12.13
N ASN A 187 13.94 -3.87 -12.12
CA ASN A 187 13.65 -2.44 -12.39
C ASN A 187 13.09 -1.67 -11.17
N PHE A 188 12.98 -2.32 -10.00
CA PHE A 188 12.50 -1.69 -8.74
C PHE A 188 13.27 -0.42 -8.35
N TYR A 189 14.54 -0.33 -8.79
CA TYR A 189 15.39 0.84 -8.69
C TYR A 189 15.82 1.30 -10.08
N THR A 190 15.76 2.61 -10.34
CA THR A 190 16.08 3.19 -11.66
C THR A 190 17.56 3.16 -12.03
N THR A 191 18.45 3.10 -11.04
CA THR A 191 19.92 3.07 -11.22
C THR A 191 20.60 2.22 -10.14
N PRO A 192 21.84 1.76 -10.33
CA PRO A 192 22.58 0.98 -9.33
C PRO A 192 22.79 1.71 -7.98
N SER A 193 22.84 3.05 -7.97
CA SER A 193 22.99 3.84 -6.74
C SER A 193 21.66 4.21 -6.07
N SER A 194 20.52 4.06 -6.76
CA SER A 194 19.20 4.44 -6.27
C SER A 194 18.84 3.78 -4.94
N ALA A 195 19.23 2.51 -4.73
CA ALA A 195 18.99 1.78 -3.48
C ALA A 195 19.67 2.42 -2.26
N GLU A 196 20.90 2.93 -2.43
CA GLU A 196 21.63 3.62 -1.36
C GLU A 196 21.04 5.00 -1.08
N ILE A 197 20.64 5.73 -2.14
CA ILE A 197 20.05 7.06 -2.02
C ILE A 197 18.70 6.98 -1.29
N VAL A 198 17.79 6.09 -1.73
CA VAL A 198 16.53 5.80 -1.04
C VAL A 198 16.80 5.33 0.39
N GLY A 199 17.77 4.43 0.60
CA GLY A 199 18.14 3.94 1.92
C GLY A 199 18.58 5.05 2.89
N ARG A 200 19.37 6.02 2.41
CA ARG A 200 19.78 7.20 3.20
C ARG A 200 18.63 8.17 3.44
N ASP A 201 17.72 8.32 2.49
CA ASP A 201 16.56 9.19 2.61
C ASP A 201 15.57 8.66 3.68
N VAL A 202 15.09 7.42 3.54
CA VAL A 202 14.14 6.85 4.50
C VAL A 202 14.71 6.73 5.91
N ALA A 203 16.04 6.58 6.06
CA ALA A 203 16.69 6.56 7.36
C ALA A 203 16.53 7.89 8.16
N GLN A 204 16.14 8.99 7.52
CA GLN A 204 15.85 10.26 8.21
C GLN A 204 14.56 10.22 9.03
N PHE A 205 13.56 9.41 8.62
CA PHE A 205 12.21 9.46 9.22
C PHE A 205 11.58 8.11 9.58
N LEU A 206 12.01 7.03 8.96
CA LEU A 206 11.41 5.69 9.05
C LEU A 206 12.12 4.84 10.10
N ASP A 207 11.39 4.31 11.07
CA ASP A 207 11.89 3.22 11.92
C ASP A 207 11.85 1.91 11.12
N ARG A 208 13.04 1.39 10.80
CA ARG A 208 13.19 0.15 10.02
C ARG A 208 12.84 -1.12 10.81
N ALA A 209 12.80 -1.06 12.14
CA ALA A 209 12.44 -2.21 12.97
C ALA A 209 10.91 -2.31 13.14
N GLY A 210 10.23 -1.18 13.33
CA GLY A 210 8.76 -1.12 13.37
C GLY A 210 8.09 -1.18 12.00
N THR A 211 8.75 -0.75 10.92
CA THR A 211 8.17 -0.79 9.57
C THR A 211 8.11 -2.21 9.02
N SER A 212 6.94 -2.63 8.57
CA SER A 212 6.73 -3.90 7.85
C SER A 212 6.32 -3.63 6.40
N SER A 213 6.51 -4.62 5.52
CA SER A 213 6.09 -4.58 4.12
C SER A 213 5.71 -5.96 3.64
N THR A 214 4.64 -6.05 2.85
CA THR A 214 4.14 -7.31 2.29
C THR A 214 3.53 -7.09 0.91
N LEU A 215 3.28 -8.18 0.18
CA LEU A 215 2.55 -8.16 -1.08
C LEU A 215 1.08 -8.52 -0.85
N VAL A 216 0.18 -7.86 -1.57
CA VAL A 216 -1.27 -8.05 -1.48
C VAL A 216 -1.89 -8.20 -2.87
N ARG A 217 -3.01 -8.92 -2.92
CA ARG A 217 -3.93 -8.97 -4.06
C ARG A 217 -5.12 -8.09 -3.75
N ARG A 218 -5.37 -7.11 -4.61
CA ARG A 218 -6.48 -6.16 -4.47
C ARG A 218 -7.74 -6.66 -5.16
N PHE A 219 -8.86 -6.58 -4.44
CA PHE A 219 -10.21 -6.77 -4.93
C PHE A 219 -10.91 -5.39 -4.92
N PRO A 220 -11.25 -4.80 -6.09
CA PRO A 220 -11.90 -3.49 -6.16
C PRO A 220 -13.33 -3.56 -5.61
N GLY A 221 -13.77 -2.51 -4.91
CA GLY A 221 -15.14 -2.41 -4.43
C GLY A 221 -16.15 -2.23 -5.58
N THR A 222 -17.29 -2.93 -5.52
CA THR A 222 -18.21 -3.06 -6.67
C THR A 222 -19.64 -2.52 -6.45
N ALA A 223 -20.07 -2.29 -5.21
CA ALA A 223 -21.46 -1.99 -4.84
C ALA A 223 -21.68 -0.53 -4.38
#